data_AF-A0AAW2UGY8-F1
#
_entry.id   AF-A0AAW2UGY8-F1
#
_cell.length_a   1.000
_cell.length_b   1.000
_cell.length_c   1.000
_cell.angle_alpha   90.00
_cell.angle_beta   90.00
_cell.angle_gamma   90.00
#
_symmetry.space_group_name_H-M   'P 1'
#
loop_
_entity.id
_entity.type
_entity.pdbx_description
1 polymer ?
#
loop_
_entity_poly.entity_id
_entity_poly.type
_entity_poly.pdbx_seq_one_letter_code
_entity_poly.pdbx_strand_id
1 'polypeptide(L)'
;MQRLYSLRSTAKHMTWHATHQTEDGSMCHPSDAKAWKHLDQMYPDFAEEPRNVRLGICTDGFAPHSQYDRWPVIITLYNLPPGMCMSSEYIFLMMVIPSPSNPKRLIDVYLEPLIEELL
;
A
#
# COMPACT_ATOMS: atom_id res chain seq x y z
N MET A 1 2.53 4.33 -12.27
CA MET A 1 1.82 3.03 -12.25
C MET A 1 1.84 2.23 -13.55
N GLN A 2 1.86 2.86 -14.73
CA GLN A 2 1.88 2.15 -16.02
C GLN A 2 2.99 1.10 -16.17
N ARG A 3 4.17 1.36 -15.58
CA ARG A 3 5.33 0.43 -15.58
C ARG A 3 5.03 -0.94 -14.95
N LEU A 4 4.12 -1.01 -13.97
CA LEU A 4 3.74 -2.27 -13.30
C LEU A 4 2.99 -3.22 -14.25
N TYR A 5 2.25 -2.66 -15.20
CA TYR A 5 1.55 -3.41 -16.24
C TYR A 5 2.40 -3.59 -17.51
N SER A 6 3.50 -2.85 -17.67
CA SER A 6 4.42 -3.01 -18.80
C SER A 6 5.24 -4.31 -18.72
N LEU A 7 5.56 -4.77 -17.51
CA LEU A 7 6.25 -6.05 -17.28
C LEU A 7 5.22 -7.19 -17.24
N ARG A 8 5.26 -8.08 -18.25
CA ARG A 8 4.33 -9.21 -18.33
C ARG A 8 4.37 -10.14 -17.11
N SER A 9 5.53 -10.30 -16.48
CA SER A 9 5.69 -11.09 -15.26
C SER A 9 4.92 -10.47 -14.09
N THR A 10 5.10 -9.18 -13.84
CA THR A 10 4.41 -8.43 -12.78
C THR A 10 2.92 -8.27 -13.06
N ALA A 11 2.54 -7.95 -14.30
CA ALA A 11 1.15 -7.70 -14.70
C ALA A 11 0.21 -8.88 -14.40
N LYS A 12 0.69 -10.13 -14.56
CA LYS A 12 -0.07 -11.34 -14.22
C LYS A 12 -0.40 -11.44 -12.73
N HIS A 13 0.47 -10.90 -11.87
CA HIS A 13 0.29 -10.93 -10.42
C HIS A 13 -0.51 -9.74 -9.89
N MET A 14 -0.77 -8.72 -10.71
CA MET A 14 -1.51 -7.52 -10.29
C MET A 14 -3.01 -7.75 -10.03
N THR A 15 -3.52 -8.96 -10.25
CA THR A 15 -4.89 -9.36 -9.89
C THR A 15 -4.91 -10.46 -8.84
N TRP A 16 -3.75 -10.81 -8.26
CA TRP A 16 -3.62 -11.95 -7.36
C TRP A 16 -4.54 -11.82 -6.15
N HIS A 17 -4.65 -10.62 -5.58
CA HIS A 17 -5.52 -10.29 -4.44
C HIS A 17 -7.00 -10.69 -4.62
N ALA A 18 -7.48 -10.76 -5.86
CA ALA A 18 -8.88 -11.08 -6.18
C ALA A 18 -9.09 -12.57 -6.49
N THR A 19 -8.04 -13.26 -6.95
CA THR A 19 -8.12 -14.67 -7.38
C THR A 19 -7.70 -15.67 -6.31
N HIS A 20 -6.95 -15.23 -5.31
CA HIS A 20 -6.45 -16.12 -4.27
C HIS A 20 -7.56 -16.50 -3.28
N GLN A 21 -7.35 -17.61 -2.58
CA GLN A 21 -8.25 -18.11 -1.55
C GLN A 21 -7.42 -18.37 -0.30
N THR A 22 -7.94 -17.92 0.84
CA THR A 22 -7.34 -18.17 2.16
C THR A 22 -8.27 -19.08 2.96
N GLU A 23 -7.69 -19.98 3.76
CA GLU A 23 -8.46 -20.81 4.69
C GLU A 23 -9.18 -19.94 5.74
N ASP A 24 -10.38 -20.37 6.14
CA ASP A 24 -11.18 -19.67 7.15
C ASP A 24 -10.39 -19.48 8.46
N GLY A 25 -10.19 -18.22 8.85
CA GLY A 25 -9.49 -17.85 10.07
C GLY A 25 -8.00 -17.54 9.92
N SER A 26 -7.41 -17.73 8.74
CA SER A 26 -6.04 -17.30 8.44
C SER A 26 -6.04 -15.97 7.69
N MET A 27 -5.01 -15.14 7.93
CA MET A 27 -4.79 -13.88 7.22
C MET A 27 -3.38 -13.92 6.66
N CYS A 28 -3.25 -14.19 5.36
CA CYS A 28 -1.94 -14.24 4.70
C CYS A 28 -1.65 -12.97 3.88
N HIS A 29 -2.68 -12.17 3.62
CA HIS A 29 -2.59 -10.96 2.82
C HIS A 29 -3.60 -9.88 3.31
N PRO A 30 -3.32 -8.57 3.17
CA PRO A 30 -4.26 -7.50 3.55
C PRO A 30 -5.65 -7.60 2.93
N SER A 31 -5.79 -8.26 1.77
CA SER A 31 -7.09 -8.53 1.14
C SER A 31 -8.05 -9.39 1.96
N ASP A 32 -7.52 -10.09 2.97
CA ASP A 32 -8.26 -11.01 3.82
C ASP A 32 -8.82 -10.27 5.05
N ALA A 33 -8.32 -9.05 5.30
CA ALA A 33 -8.73 -8.26 6.42
C ALA A 33 -10.15 -7.69 6.23
N LYS A 34 -10.88 -7.56 7.34
CA LYS A 34 -12.21 -6.94 7.37
C LYS A 34 -12.21 -5.52 6.81
N ALA A 35 -11.14 -4.76 7.02
CA ALA A 35 -10.99 -3.40 6.49
C ALA A 35 -11.01 -3.37 4.96
N TRP A 36 -10.36 -4.34 4.31
CA TRP A 36 -10.37 -4.45 2.85
C TRP A 36 -11.77 -4.79 2.33
N LYS A 37 -12.44 -5.76 2.95
CA LYS A 37 -13.82 -6.13 2.57
C LYS A 37 -14.79 -4.98 2.78
N HIS A 38 -14.57 -4.17 3.82
CA HIS A 38 -15.35 -2.95 4.04
C HIS A 38 -15.10 -1.91 2.93
N LEU A 39 -13.85 -1.70 2.51
CA LEU A 39 -13.54 -0.84 1.36
C LEU A 39 -14.21 -1.33 0.07
N ASP A 40 -14.22 -2.64 -0.18
CA ASP A 40 -14.89 -3.24 -1.35
C ASP A 40 -16.40 -2.96 -1.36
N GLN A 41 -17.03 -2.97 -0.18
CA GLN A 41 -18.44 -2.64 -0.02
C GLN A 41 -18.73 -1.15 -0.19
N MET A 42 -17.82 -0.29 0.25
CA MET A 42 -17.96 1.17 0.13
C MET A 42 -17.76 1.66 -1.31
N TYR A 43 -16.90 0.99 -2.07
CA TYR A 43 -16.54 1.37 -3.44
C TYR A 43 -16.67 0.17 -4.40
N PRO A 44 -17.90 -0.29 -4.67
CA PRO A 44 -18.15 -1.49 -5.47
C PRO A 44 -17.61 -1.36 -6.91
N ASP A 45 -17.78 -0.21 -7.55
CA ASP A 45 -17.26 0.05 -8.90
C ASP A 45 -15.73 -0.07 -8.97
N PHE A 46 -15.03 0.31 -7.89
CA PHE A 46 -13.59 0.15 -7.79
C PHE A 46 -13.21 -1.31 -7.54
N ALA A 47 -13.98 -2.04 -6.74
CA ALA A 47 -13.74 -3.43 -6.42
C ALA A 47 -14.05 -4.39 -7.58
N GLU A 48 -14.97 -4.02 -8.47
CA GLU A 48 -15.37 -4.82 -9.63
C GLU A 48 -14.21 -5.01 -10.63
N GLU A 49 -13.34 -4.01 -10.78
CA GLU A 49 -12.16 -4.08 -11.65
C GLU A 49 -10.93 -4.54 -10.86
N PRO A 50 -10.50 -5.82 -10.95
CA PRO A 50 -9.39 -6.35 -10.16
C PRO A 50 -8.03 -5.78 -10.54
N ARG A 51 -7.95 -5.10 -11.70
CA ARG A 51 -6.74 -4.37 -12.12
C ARG A 51 -6.63 -3.00 -11.47
N ASN A 52 -7.62 -2.54 -10.73
CA ASN A 52 -7.48 -1.33 -9.94
C ASN A 52 -6.40 -1.53 -8.89
N VAL A 53 -5.50 -0.55 -8.78
CA VAL A 53 -4.31 -0.69 -7.94
C VAL A 53 -4.63 -0.30 -6.50
N ARG A 54 -4.21 -1.17 -5.57
CA ARG A 54 -4.38 -1.07 -4.14
C ARG A 54 -3.02 -0.96 -3.49
N LEU A 55 -2.85 0.14 -2.78
CA LEU A 55 -1.59 0.55 -2.20
C LEU A 55 -1.64 0.40 -0.68
N GLY A 56 -0.56 -0.13 -0.12
CA GLY A 56 -0.28 0.00 1.30
C GLY A 56 0.62 1.19 1.53
N ILE A 57 0.22 2.10 2.42
CA ILE A 57 1.08 3.20 2.87
C ILE A 57 1.62 2.85 4.24
N CYS A 58 2.94 2.85 4.36
CA CYS A 58 3.66 2.57 5.59
C CYS A 58 4.49 3.81 5.96
N THR A 59 4.28 4.32 7.17
CA THR A 59 5.13 5.35 7.75
C THR A 59 5.79 4.79 8.99
N ASP A 60 7.09 4.98 9.19
CA ASP A 60 7.74 4.68 10.47
C ASP A 60 7.13 5.60 11.54
N GLY A 61 6.12 5.08 12.24
CA GLY A 61 5.39 5.81 13.26
C GLY A 61 5.85 5.54 14.68
N PHE A 62 6.85 4.67 14.89
CA PHE A 62 7.00 3.99 16.17
C PHE A 62 8.41 3.41 16.40
N ALA A 63 9.46 4.19 16.17
CA ALA A 63 10.72 3.96 16.85
C ALA A 63 10.77 4.85 18.11
N PRO A 64 10.40 4.34 19.32
CA PRO A 64 10.47 5.11 20.56
C PRO A 64 11.89 5.59 20.93
N HIS A 65 12.91 5.23 20.14
CA HIS A 65 14.31 5.58 20.34
C HIS A 65 15.08 5.89 19.04
N SER A 66 14.41 6.19 17.91
CA SER A 66 15.15 6.56 16.70
C SER A 66 15.74 7.97 16.85
N GLN A 67 17.07 8.08 16.81
CA GLN A 67 17.80 9.36 16.70
C GLN A 67 17.62 10.05 15.33
N TYR A 68 16.67 9.59 14.52
CA TYR A 68 16.51 10.04 13.15
C TYR A 68 15.34 11.01 13.06
N ASP A 69 15.67 12.29 12.86
CA ASP A 69 14.73 13.38 12.61
C ASP A 69 14.05 13.26 11.23
N ARG A 70 13.71 12.06 10.76
CA ARG A 70 13.18 11.81 9.41
C ARG A 70 12.26 10.60 9.38
N TRP A 71 11.09 10.78 8.78
CA TRP A 71 10.00 9.81 8.71
C TRP A 71 9.82 9.38 7.24
N PRO A 72 10.22 8.15 6.86
CA PRO A 72 9.98 7.65 5.52
C PRO A 72 8.49 7.33 5.32
N VAL A 73 7.95 7.75 4.18
CA VAL A 73 6.67 7.27 3.66
C VAL A 73 6.97 6.28 2.56
N ILE A 74 6.56 5.04 2.79
CA ILE A 74 6.82 3.90 1.92
C ILE A 74 5.49 3.41 1.36
N ILE A 75 5.47 3.09 0.07
CA ILE A 75 4.35 2.45 -0.60
C ILE A 75 4.69 1.01 -0.97
N THR A 76 3.74 0.11 -0.77
CA THR A 76 3.76 -1.27 -1.27
C THR A 76 2.53 -1.57 -2.12
N LEU A 77 2.65 -2.53 -3.04
CA LEU A 77 1.59 -2.97 -3.95
C LEU A 77 0.85 -4.18 -3.40
N TYR A 78 -0.30 -3.97 -2.78
CA TYR A 78 -1.14 -5.05 -2.26
C TYR A 78 -1.97 -5.77 -3.33
N ASN A 79 -1.77 -5.45 -4.61
CA ASN A 79 -2.28 -6.32 -5.67
C ASN A 79 -1.51 -7.64 -5.77
N LEU A 80 -0.23 -7.63 -5.37
CA LEU A 80 0.73 -8.70 -5.55
C LEU A 80 0.65 -9.75 -4.42
N PRO A 81 1.09 -11.00 -4.68
CA PRO A 81 1.17 -12.03 -3.64
C PRO A 81 2.11 -11.64 -2.48
N PRO A 82 1.95 -12.22 -1.28
CA PRO A 82 2.71 -11.86 -0.08
C PRO A 82 4.23 -11.81 -0.26
N GLY A 83 4.80 -12.77 -0.98
CA GLY A 83 6.24 -12.81 -1.24
C GLY A 83 6.74 -11.70 -2.18
N MET A 84 5.87 -11.17 -3.05
CA MET A 84 6.21 -10.10 -3.99
C MET A 84 5.93 -8.72 -3.39
N CYS A 85 4.79 -8.50 -2.72
CA CYS A 85 4.49 -7.19 -2.15
C CYS A 85 5.47 -6.75 -1.06
N MET A 86 6.15 -7.72 -0.42
CA MET A 86 7.21 -7.46 0.56
C MET A 86 8.62 -7.46 -0.03
N SER A 87 8.77 -7.64 -1.36
CA SER A 87 10.07 -7.54 -2.03
C SER A 87 10.47 -6.08 -2.23
N SER A 88 11.77 -5.79 -2.12
CA SER A 88 12.33 -4.44 -2.30
C SER A 88 12.02 -3.83 -3.68
N GLU A 89 11.76 -4.66 -4.69
CA GLU A 89 11.38 -4.22 -6.05
C GLU A 89 9.99 -3.57 -6.11
N TYR A 90 9.13 -3.88 -5.14
CA TYR A 90 7.73 -3.42 -5.07
C TYR A 90 7.45 -2.57 -3.83
N ILE A 91 8.52 -2.17 -3.14
CA ILE A 91 8.51 -1.25 -2.01
C ILE A 91 9.16 0.06 -2.48
N PHE A 92 8.37 1.12 -2.53
CA PHE A 92 8.80 2.42 -3.03
C PHE A 92 8.90 3.42 -1.89
N LEU A 93 10.08 4.00 -1.69
CA LEU A 93 10.21 5.19 -0.85
C LEU A 93 9.68 6.38 -1.65
N MET A 94 8.55 6.94 -1.22
CA MET A 94 7.93 8.06 -1.92
C MET A 94 8.43 9.40 -1.41
N MET A 95 8.56 9.54 -0.10
CA MET A 95 9.04 10.78 0.50
C MET A 95 9.69 10.52 1.87
N VAL A 96 10.48 11.50 2.31
CA VAL A 96 11.07 11.54 3.65
C VAL A 96 10.64 12.85 4.30
N ILE A 97 9.80 12.76 5.32
CA ILE A 97 9.30 13.92 6.06
C ILE A 97 10.31 14.25 7.16
N PRO A 98 10.89 15.48 7.20
CA PRO A 98 11.68 15.91 8.35
C PRO A 98 10.83 15.83 9.61
N SER A 99 11.37 15.28 10.70
CA SER A 99 10.66 15.04 11.96
C SER A 99 9.96 16.30 12.42
N PRO A 100 8.62 16.35 12.33
CA PRO A 100 7.88 17.50 12.79
C PRO A 100 7.89 17.47 14.32
N SER A 101 7.71 18.64 14.95
CA SER A 101 7.42 18.67 16.39
C SER A 101 6.12 17.89 16.74
N ASN A 102 5.28 17.57 15.75
CA ASN A 102 4.12 16.69 15.86
C ASN A 102 3.66 16.12 14.47
N PRO A 103 4.25 15.01 13.98
CA PRO A 103 3.94 14.45 12.66
C PRO A 103 2.50 13.96 12.53
N LYS A 104 1.89 13.52 13.63
CA LYS A 104 0.55 12.93 13.62
C LYS A 104 -0.54 13.94 13.27
N ARG A 105 -0.35 15.22 13.61
CA ARG A 105 -1.37 16.26 13.40
C ARG A 105 -1.39 16.84 11.99
N LEU A 106 -0.33 16.62 11.21
CA LEU A 106 -0.13 17.23 9.89
C LEU A 106 0.11 16.18 8.80
N ILE A 107 -0.19 14.91 9.09
CA ILE A 107 0.06 13.81 8.14
C ILE A 107 -0.73 13.98 6.84
N ASP A 108 -1.92 14.56 6.93
CA ASP A 108 -2.75 14.95 5.79
C ASP A 108 -2.05 15.96 4.89
N VAL A 109 -1.46 17.01 5.47
CA VAL A 109 -0.68 18.02 4.73
C VAL A 109 0.56 17.39 4.07
N TYR A 110 1.23 16.48 4.76
CA TYR A 110 2.43 15.85 4.21
C TYR A 110 2.12 14.82 3.11
N LEU A 111 0.96 14.17 3.14
CA LEU A 111 0.55 13.19 2.13
C LEU A 111 -0.11 13.84 0.90
N GLU A 112 -0.50 15.11 0.95
CA GLU A 112 -1.14 15.82 -0.17
C GLU A 112 -0.35 15.71 -1.50
N PRO A 113 0.98 15.97 -1.55
CA PRO A 113 1.74 15.81 -2.80
C PRO A 113 1.74 14.37 -3.33
N LEU A 114 1.69 13.39 -2.43
CA LEU A 114 1.62 11.98 -2.81
C LEU A 114 0.24 11.63 -3.38
N ILE A 115 -0.84 12.17 -2.80
CA ILE A 115 -2.19 11.97 -3.32
C ILE A 115 -2.30 12.57 -4.73
N GLU A 116 -1.76 13.77 -4.96
CA GLU A 116 -1.72 14.40 -6.28
C GLU A 116 -0.95 13.56 -7.32
N GLU A 117 0.14 12.88 -6.92
CA GLU A 117 0.89 12.00 -7.83
C GLU A 117 0.12 10.71 -8.19
N LEU A 118 -0.79 10.28 -7.32
CA LEU A 118 -1.54 9.04 -7.48
C LEU A 118 -2.86 9.19 -8.24
N LEU A 119 -3.38 10.43 -8.37
CA LEU A 119 -4.59 10.78 -9.13
C LEU A 119 -4.29 10.95 -10.64
#